data_AF-A0A3C0RX05-F1
#
_entry.id   AF-A0A3C0RX05-F1
#
_cell.length_a   1.000
_cell.length_b   1.000
_cell.length_c   1.000
_cell.angle_alpha   90.00
_cell.angle_beta   90.00
_cell.angle_gamma   90.00
#
_symmetry.space_group_name_H-M   'P 1'
#
loop_
_entity.id
_entity.type
_entity.pdbx_description
1 polymer ?
#
loop_
_entity_poly.entity_id
_entity_poly.type
_entity_poly.pdbx_seq_one_letter_code
_entity_poly.pdbx_strand_id
1 'polypeptide(L)'
;MDTAKIYGFNFPTPIRFGAGVIDELPDYLLTNGLNRPLLVTDPTIAQLPFFKGVQQKLTNKGIDVIVFHDLHKNPIKSDVLLGGDVFRGQNRDSIIGVGGGAALDVARAIALRANHHRDLFDYDDLIGGDIYVTNEIPPL
;
A
#
# COMPACT_ATOMS: atom_id res chain seq x y z
N MET A 1 -12.21 13.46 -21.59
CA MET A 1 -10.94 12.70 -21.52
C MET A 1 -11.24 11.31 -22.05
N ASP A 2 -10.46 10.82 -23.01
CA ASP A 2 -10.65 9.50 -23.62
C ASP A 2 -10.11 8.42 -22.67
N THR A 3 -10.98 7.63 -22.05
CA THR A 3 -10.59 6.63 -21.03
C THR A 3 -9.91 5.40 -21.61
N ALA A 4 -9.90 5.24 -22.94
CA ALA A 4 -9.18 4.19 -23.64
C ALA A 4 -7.68 4.53 -23.85
N LYS A 5 -7.27 5.77 -23.59
CA LYS A 5 -5.86 6.20 -23.64
C LYS A 5 -5.27 6.26 -22.24
N ILE A 6 -4.05 5.75 -22.10
CA ILE A 6 -3.27 5.84 -20.86
C ILE A 6 -2.52 7.17 -20.88
N TYR A 7 -2.70 7.96 -19.82
CA TYR A 7 -2.00 9.23 -19.62
C TYR A 7 -1.12 9.12 -18.38
N GLY A 8 0.06 9.74 -18.44
CA GLY A 8 0.96 9.90 -17.30
C GLY A 8 1.01 11.36 -16.85
N PHE A 9 0.88 11.59 -15.55
CA PHE A 9 1.15 12.87 -14.91
C PHE A 9 2.08 12.63 -13.73
N ASN A 10 3.03 13.54 -13.50
CA ASN A 10 3.98 13.45 -12.38
C ASN A 10 4.04 14.78 -11.63
N PHE A 11 3.71 14.73 -10.34
CA PHE A 11 4.00 15.78 -9.38
C PHE A 11 3.87 15.21 -7.96
N PRO A 12 4.94 15.12 -7.16
CA PRO A 12 6.18 14.35 -7.36
C PRO A 12 6.00 12.81 -7.45
N THR A 13 4.77 12.30 -7.35
CA THR A 13 4.45 10.87 -7.44
C THR A 13 3.93 10.52 -8.85
N PRO A 14 4.42 9.45 -9.50
CA PRO A 14 3.86 8.98 -10.76
C PRO A 14 2.41 8.52 -10.61
N ILE A 15 1.51 9.08 -11.41
CA ILE A 15 0.09 8.69 -11.44
C ILE A 15 -0.21 8.05 -12.79
N ARG A 16 -0.76 6.83 -12.75
CA ARG A 16 -1.21 6.09 -13.93
C ARG A 16 -2.70 5.82 -13.82
N PHE A 17 -3.44 6.08 -14.90
CA PHE A 17 -4.88 5.85 -14.96
C PHE A 17 -5.32 5.44 -16.37
N GLY A 18 -6.45 4.72 -16.43
CA GLY A 18 -6.99 4.14 -17.65
C GLY A 18 -7.46 2.70 -17.43
N ALA A 19 -8.35 2.22 -18.28
CA ALA A 19 -8.78 0.82 -18.23
C ALA A 19 -7.59 -0.12 -18.48
N GLY A 20 -7.43 -1.15 -17.66
CA GLY A 20 -6.34 -2.13 -17.79
C GLY A 20 -5.02 -1.74 -17.13
N VAL A 21 -4.87 -0.52 -16.59
CA VAL A 21 -3.59 -0.07 -15.98
C VAL A 21 -3.10 -0.97 -14.84
N ILE A 22 -4.01 -1.66 -14.15
CA ILE A 22 -3.68 -2.61 -13.07
C ILE A 22 -2.86 -3.82 -13.58
N ASP A 23 -2.90 -4.11 -14.88
CA ASP A 23 -2.12 -5.20 -15.49
C ASP A 23 -0.63 -4.91 -15.52
N GLU A 24 -0.23 -3.66 -15.37
CA GLU A 24 1.18 -3.25 -15.34
C GLU A 24 1.82 -3.45 -13.95
N LEU A 25 1.01 -3.62 -12.90
CA LEU A 25 1.48 -3.68 -11.52
C LEU A 25 2.55 -4.76 -11.28
N PRO A 26 2.41 -6.01 -11.76
CA PRO A 26 3.45 -7.03 -11.56
C PRO A 26 4.80 -6.63 -12.19
N ASP A 27 4.77 -6.13 -13.42
CA ASP A 27 5.99 -5.75 -14.14
C ASP A 27 6.65 -4.50 -13.52
N TYR A 28 5.84 -3.58 -12.99
CA TYR A 28 6.32 -2.45 -12.21
C TYR A 28 7.09 -2.91 -10.96
N LEU A 29 6.52 -3.83 -10.17
CA LEU A 29 7.18 -4.33 -8.96
C LEU A 29 8.52 -5.01 -9.30
N LEU A 30 8.52 -5.91 -10.28
CA LEU A 30 9.73 -6.64 -10.68
C LEU A 30 10.82 -5.72 -11.22
N THR A 31 10.47 -4.71 -12.01
CA THR A 31 11.43 -3.72 -12.54
C THR A 31 12.07 -2.88 -11.44
N ASN A 32 11.39 -2.71 -10.30
CA ASN A 32 11.91 -2.01 -9.13
C ASN A 32 12.53 -2.96 -8.09
N GLY A 33 12.71 -4.25 -8.42
CA GLY A 33 13.31 -5.23 -7.51
C GLY A 33 12.40 -5.64 -6.34
N LEU A 34 11.10 -5.40 -6.44
CA LEU A 34 10.10 -5.73 -5.42
C LEU A 34 9.41 -7.04 -5.76
N ASN A 35 9.39 -7.98 -4.81
CA ASN A 35 8.84 -9.31 -4.98
C ASN A 35 7.99 -9.80 -3.80
N ARG A 36 7.91 -9.03 -2.70
CA ARG A 36 7.22 -9.39 -1.47
C ARG A 36 6.29 -8.29 -0.94
N PRO A 37 5.29 -7.84 -1.72
CA PRO A 37 4.40 -6.77 -1.30
C PRO A 37 3.42 -7.21 -0.21
N LEU A 38 3.05 -6.25 0.63
CA LEU A 38 1.87 -6.28 1.48
C LEU A 38 0.70 -5.57 0.80
N LEU A 39 -0.31 -6.32 0.36
CA LEU A 39 -1.58 -5.72 -0.10
C LEU A 39 -2.42 -5.31 1.11
N VAL A 40 -2.69 -4.01 1.24
CA VAL A 40 -3.55 -3.44 2.29
C VAL A 40 -4.89 -3.07 1.68
N THR A 41 -5.98 -3.63 2.20
CA THR A 41 -7.34 -3.40 1.67
C THR A 41 -8.38 -3.50 2.78
N ASP A 42 -9.64 -3.14 2.54
CA ASP A 42 -10.71 -3.35 3.52
C ASP A 42 -11.33 -4.76 3.40
N PRO A 43 -12.03 -5.26 4.45
CA PRO A 43 -12.63 -6.59 4.43
C PRO A 43 -13.62 -6.82 3.29
N THR A 44 -14.29 -5.76 2.82
CA THR A 44 -15.29 -5.86 1.75
C THR A 44 -14.60 -6.05 0.41
N ILE A 45 -13.61 -5.20 0.11
CA ILE A 45 -12.83 -5.28 -1.13
C ILE A 45 -12.04 -6.59 -1.21
N ALA A 46 -11.52 -7.09 -0.08
CA ALA A 46 -10.80 -8.36 -0.03
C ALA A 46 -11.59 -9.56 -0.58
N GLN A 47 -12.92 -9.51 -0.56
CA GLN A 47 -13.82 -10.56 -1.06
C GLN A 47 -14.20 -10.39 -2.54
N LEU A 48 -13.91 -9.23 -3.15
CA LEU A 48 -14.38 -8.94 -4.50
C LEU A 48 -13.53 -9.66 -5.57
N PRO A 49 -14.16 -10.12 -6.67
CA PRO A 49 -13.44 -10.83 -7.74
C PRO A 49 -12.28 -10.05 -8.34
N PHE A 50 -12.41 -8.71 -8.46
CA PHE A 50 -11.35 -7.90 -9.02
C PHE A 50 -10.09 -7.93 -8.14
N PHE A 51 -10.24 -7.90 -6.81
CA PHE A 51 -9.11 -7.94 -5.87
C PHE A 51 -8.41 -9.29 -5.92
N LYS A 52 -9.17 -10.39 -5.97
CA LYS A 52 -8.62 -11.73 -6.20
C LYS A 52 -7.89 -11.81 -7.55
N GLY A 53 -8.40 -11.14 -8.57
CA GLY A 53 -7.73 -10.99 -9.86
C GLY A 53 -6.39 -10.27 -9.78
N VAL A 54 -6.28 -9.20 -8.98
CA VAL A 54 -5.00 -8.52 -8.71
C VAL A 54 -4.02 -9.47 -8.03
N GLN A 55 -4.45 -10.14 -6.96
CA GLN A 55 -3.61 -11.12 -6.25
C GLN A 55 -3.11 -12.21 -7.20
N GLN A 56 -3.98 -12.76 -8.06
CA GLN A 56 -3.62 -13.80 -9.02
C GLN A 56 -2.60 -13.31 -10.07
N LYS A 57 -2.72 -12.08 -10.56
CA LYS A 57 -1.77 -11.51 -11.53
C LYS A 57 -0.36 -11.40 -10.94
N LEU A 58 -0.28 -10.99 -9.67
CA LEU A 58 0.99 -10.90 -8.94
C LEU A 58 1.60 -12.30 -8.73
N THR A 59 0.84 -13.25 -8.20
CA THR A 59 1.34 -14.61 -7.92
C THR A 59 1.71 -15.37 -9.19
N ASN A 60 1.00 -15.17 -10.30
CA ASN A 60 1.35 -15.73 -11.62
C ASN A 60 2.72 -15.27 -12.13
N LYS A 61 3.21 -14.12 -11.65
CA LYS A 61 4.54 -13.57 -11.97
C LYS A 61 5.60 -13.94 -10.93
N GLY A 62 5.28 -14.83 -9.99
CA GLY A 62 6.19 -15.30 -8.94
C GLY A 62 6.36 -14.33 -7.78
N ILE A 63 5.48 -13.32 -7.64
CA ILE A 63 5.51 -12.36 -6.55
C ILE A 63 4.82 -12.97 -5.32
N ASP A 64 5.51 -12.97 -4.18
CA ASP A 64 5.03 -13.50 -2.90
C ASP A 64 4.18 -12.44 -2.19
N VAL A 65 2.87 -12.57 -2.31
CA VAL A 65 1.90 -11.59 -1.81
C VAL A 65 1.34 -11.98 -0.45
N ILE A 66 1.35 -11.03 0.50
CA ILE A 66 0.54 -11.13 1.73
C ILE A 66 -0.58 -10.09 1.68
N VAL A 67 -1.77 -10.47 2.15
CA VAL A 67 -2.92 -9.56 2.25
C VAL A 67 -3.16 -9.22 3.72
N PHE A 68 -3.26 -7.94 4.01
CA PHE A 68 -3.77 -7.42 5.27
C PHE A 68 -5.10 -6.70 5.01
N HIS A 69 -6.16 -7.16 5.65
CA HIS A 69 -7.49 -6.58 5.49
C HIS A 69 -8.25 -6.38 6.81
N ASP A 70 -7.58 -6.53 7.94
CA ASP A 70 -8.18 -6.39 9.26
C ASP A 70 -8.14 -4.92 9.70
N LEU A 71 -8.97 -4.11 9.06
CA LEU A 71 -9.06 -2.68 9.32
C LEU A 71 -10.50 -2.22 9.53
N HIS A 72 -10.65 -1.19 10.37
CA HIS A 72 -11.94 -0.57 10.61
C HIS A 72 -12.31 0.41 9.49
N LYS A 73 -13.61 0.61 9.26
CA LYS A 73 -14.10 1.60 8.28
C LYS A 73 -13.60 3.01 8.60
N ASN A 74 -13.50 3.34 9.89
CA ASN A 74 -12.82 4.52 10.40
C ASN A 74 -11.55 4.00 11.08
N PRO A 75 -10.39 4.07 10.40
CA PRO A 75 -9.18 3.44 10.90
C PRO A 75 -8.79 3.92 12.29
N ILE A 76 -8.32 2.98 13.11
CA ILE A 76 -7.76 3.27 14.43
C ILE A 76 -6.30 2.83 14.49
N LYS A 77 -5.58 3.29 15.51
CA LYS A 77 -4.16 2.98 15.69
C LYS A 77 -3.84 1.48 15.62
N SER A 78 -4.68 0.61 16.17
CA SER A 78 -4.46 -0.83 16.13
C SER A 78 -4.40 -1.40 14.72
N ASP A 79 -5.13 -0.82 13.76
CA ASP A 79 -5.15 -1.28 12.36
C ASP A 79 -3.75 -1.12 11.74
N VAL A 80 -3.09 0.01 12.04
CA VAL A 80 -1.71 0.31 11.60
C VAL A 80 -0.69 -0.56 12.33
N LEU A 81 -0.88 -0.79 13.63
CA LEU A 81 0.02 -1.65 14.41
C LEU A 81 0.01 -3.09 13.87
N LEU A 82 -1.19 -3.67 13.70
CA LEU A 82 -1.37 -5.02 13.18
C LEU A 82 -0.80 -5.16 11.77
N GLY A 83 -1.12 -4.23 10.86
CA GLY A 83 -0.59 -4.25 9.50
C GLY A 83 0.94 -4.10 9.45
N GLY A 84 1.52 -3.25 10.30
CA GLY A 84 2.99 -3.12 10.40
C GLY A 84 3.67 -4.32 11.03
N ASP A 85 3.00 -5.04 11.92
CA ASP A 85 3.51 -6.28 12.48
C ASP A 85 3.50 -7.41 11.43
N VAL A 86 2.48 -7.44 10.55
CA VAL A 86 2.48 -8.32 9.37
C VAL A 86 3.61 -7.94 8.40
N PHE A 87 3.78 -6.65 8.08
CA PHE A 87 4.84 -6.16 7.19
C PHE A 87 6.23 -6.64 7.65
N ARG A 88 6.58 -6.40 8.92
CA ARG A 88 7.87 -6.78 9.49
C ARG A 88 7.98 -8.29 9.73
N GLY A 89 6.97 -8.90 10.34
CA GLY A 89 6.98 -10.33 10.69
C GLY A 89 7.05 -11.26 9.48
N GLN A 90 6.58 -10.80 8.32
CA GLN A 90 6.65 -11.54 7.06
C GLN A 90 7.76 -11.05 6.13
N ASN A 91 8.61 -10.12 6.55
CA ASN A 91 9.70 -9.54 5.75
C ASN A 91 9.23 -9.03 4.38
N ARG A 92 8.18 -8.20 4.38
CA ARG A 92 7.65 -7.56 3.16
C ARG A 92 8.57 -6.43 2.70
N ASP A 93 8.64 -6.18 1.40
CA ASP A 93 9.56 -5.21 0.79
C ASP A 93 8.86 -3.95 0.23
N SER A 94 7.53 -3.98 0.16
CA SER A 94 6.69 -2.93 -0.41
C SER A 94 5.27 -3.03 0.14
N ILE A 95 4.51 -1.95 0.04
CA ILE A 95 3.11 -1.88 0.45
C ILE A 95 2.30 -1.45 -0.76
N ILE A 96 1.10 -2.02 -0.93
CA ILE A 96 0.18 -1.64 -2.01
C ILE A 96 -1.20 -1.45 -1.39
N GLY A 97 -1.68 -0.21 -1.36
CA GLY A 97 -3.03 0.11 -0.92
C GLY A 97 -4.07 -0.11 -2.02
N VAL A 98 -5.11 -0.89 -1.76
CA VAL A 98 -6.22 -1.14 -2.69
C VAL A 98 -7.55 -0.87 -1.99
N GLY A 99 -8.26 0.19 -2.42
CA GLY A 99 -9.56 0.54 -1.84
C GLY A 99 -9.80 2.04 -1.79
N GLY A 100 -10.70 2.46 -0.89
CA GLY A 100 -10.98 3.87 -0.61
C GLY A 100 -10.00 4.50 0.39
N GLY A 101 -10.36 5.69 0.89
CA GLY A 101 -9.51 6.48 1.80
C GLY A 101 -9.00 5.72 3.01
N ALA A 102 -9.88 4.97 3.70
CA ALA A 102 -9.51 4.20 4.89
C ALA A 102 -8.36 3.20 4.64
N ALA A 103 -8.43 2.41 3.57
CA ALA A 103 -7.37 1.46 3.23
C ALA A 103 -6.06 2.16 2.84
N LEU A 104 -6.15 3.29 2.11
CA LEU A 104 -4.98 4.07 1.70
C LEU A 104 -4.30 4.77 2.89
N ASP A 105 -5.07 5.28 3.85
CA ASP A 105 -4.55 5.92 5.05
C ASP A 105 -3.85 4.90 5.94
N VAL A 106 -4.44 3.72 6.12
CA VAL A 106 -3.78 2.60 6.83
C VAL A 106 -2.51 2.17 6.11
N ALA A 107 -2.52 2.02 4.78
CA ALA A 107 -1.34 1.64 4.00
C ALA A 107 -0.18 2.63 4.19
N ARG A 108 -0.46 3.94 4.10
CA ARG A 108 0.53 5.01 4.33
C ARG A 108 1.06 5.01 5.76
N ALA A 109 0.18 4.83 6.74
CA ALA A 109 0.58 4.80 8.14
C ALA A 109 1.43 3.55 8.47
N ILE A 110 1.15 2.40 7.84
CA ILE A 110 2.00 1.21 7.92
C ILE A 110 3.36 1.48 7.30
N ALA A 111 3.40 2.13 6.13
CA ALA A 111 4.65 2.51 5.45
C ALA A 111 5.51 3.40 6.35
N LEU A 112 4.91 4.45 6.93
CA LEU A 112 5.60 5.31 7.90
C LEU A 112 6.13 4.50 9.09
N ARG A 113 5.32 3.62 9.68
CA ARG A 113 5.74 2.83 10.84
C ARG A 113 6.83 1.80 10.54
N ALA A 114 7.07 1.44 9.28
CA ALA A 114 8.01 0.36 8.93
C ALA A 114 9.40 0.59 9.54
N ASN A 115 9.90 1.82 9.48
CA ASN A 115 11.21 2.22 10.00
C ASN A 115 11.13 3.33 11.06
N HIS A 116 9.93 3.71 11.51
CA HIS A 116 9.72 4.76 12.51
C HIS A 116 9.02 4.18 13.74
N HIS A 117 9.73 4.14 14.88
CA HIS A 117 9.34 3.36 16.06
C HIS A 117 8.73 4.15 17.22
N ARG A 118 8.61 5.48 17.11
CA ARG A 118 7.84 6.30 18.06
C ARG A 118 6.34 5.97 18.00
N ASP A 119 5.58 6.55 18.92
CA ASP A 119 4.13 6.42 18.87
C ASP A 119 3.60 6.97 17.54
N LEU A 120 2.57 6.32 16.98
CA LEU A 120 2.01 6.74 15.70
C LEU A 120 1.52 8.20 15.74
N PHE A 121 0.98 8.63 16.88
CA PHE A 121 0.48 9.99 17.05
C PHE A 121 1.59 11.02 17.28
N ASP A 122 2.82 10.60 17.56
CA ASP A 122 3.96 11.52 17.66
C ASP A 122 4.35 12.10 16.28
N TYR A 123 3.91 11.48 15.18
CA TYR A 123 4.15 11.95 13.80
C TYR A 123 3.06 12.89 13.27
N ASP A 124 2.10 13.32 14.10
CA ASP A 124 1.05 14.21 13.66
C ASP A 124 1.61 15.60 13.32
N ASP A 125 1.44 16.01 12.07
CA ASP A 125 1.91 17.29 11.51
C ASP A 125 1.26 18.48 12.23
N LEU A 126 0.04 18.34 12.73
CA LEU A 126 -0.67 19.41 13.45
C LEU A 126 0.01 19.80 14.77
N ILE A 127 0.86 18.92 15.31
CA ILE A 127 1.66 19.17 16.52
C ILE A 127 3.17 19.27 16.22
N GLY A 128 3.55 19.36 14.94
CA GLY A 128 4.95 19.42 14.51
C GLY A 128 5.69 18.08 14.57
N GLY A 129 4.96 16.97 14.40
CA GLY A 129 5.52 15.62 14.39
C GLY A 129 6.27 15.24 13.11
N ASP A 130 6.12 16.04 12.05
CA ASP A 130 6.80 15.89 10.76
C ASP A 130 8.33 15.85 10.90
N ILE A 131 8.89 16.57 11.88
CA ILE A 131 10.32 16.58 12.18
C ILE A 131 10.88 15.20 12.57
N TYR A 132 10.01 14.27 12.99
CA TYR A 132 10.41 12.91 13.37
C TYR A 132 10.42 11.94 12.19
N VAL A 133 9.90 12.33 11.02
CA VAL A 133 9.89 11.53 9.79
C VAL A 133 11.27 11.60 9.11
N THR A 134 12.23 10.85 9.64
CA THR A 134 13.65 10.98 9.28
C THR A 134 14.26 9.72 8.62
N ASN A 135 13.64 8.56 8.78
CA ASN A 135 14.11 7.31 8.19
C ASN A 135 13.46 7.06 6.81
N GLU A 136 14.03 6.12 6.04
CA GLU A 136 13.45 5.69 4.77
C GLU A 136 12.06 5.07 4.97
N ILE A 137 11.16 5.36 4.05
CA ILE A 137 9.81 4.77 3.99
C ILE A 137 9.83 3.71 2.89
N PRO A 138 9.29 2.50 3.11
CA PRO A 138 9.21 1.48 2.07
C PRO A 138 8.45 1.99 0.84
N PRO A 139 8.73 1.46 -0.35
CA PRO A 139 7.93 1.74 -1.54
C PRO A 139 6.43 1.47 -1.29
N LEU A 140 5.61 2.46 -1.65
CA LEU A 140 4.15 2.47 -1.52
C LEU A 140 3.46 2.58 -2.88
#